data_AF-A0A818HNK4-F1
#
_entry.id   AF-A0A818HNK4-F1
#
_cell.length_a   1.000
_cell.length_b   1.000
_cell.length_c   1.000
_cell.angle_alpha   90.00
_cell.angle_beta   90.00
_cell.angle_gamma   90.00
#
_symmetry.space_group_name_H-M   'P 1'
#
loop_
_entity.id
_entity.type
_entity.pdbx_description
1 polymer ?
#
loop_
_entity_poly.entity_id
_entity_poly.type
_entity_poly.pdbx_seq_one_letter_code
_entity_poly.pdbx_strand_id
1 'polypeptide(L)'
;MSLSDIDKRISDLREEAAKIQDVYKQLAKFLHANSILPINDDILDYLQYFIREEQMKQNAGARNDEIIAGLRKTMDEFTNNMELFKNAIREQKESGDMTDTLNPEEIFDLVGTLYELPITGEQIRQQVNGIKFGQENYTAHRERSIELPSKAASSKVMKDLKNIVSIRRKK
;
A
#
# COMPACT_ATOMS: atom_id res chain seq x y z
N MET A 1 7.41 -22.50 32.64
CA MET A 1 6.27 -22.39 31.70
C MET A 1 5.73 -23.80 31.56
N SER A 2 4.56 -24.08 32.13
CA SER A 2 3.98 -25.43 32.08
C SER A 2 3.30 -25.66 30.73
N LEU A 3 3.07 -26.92 30.35
CA LEU A 3 2.37 -27.26 29.10
C LEU A 3 1.00 -26.58 29.01
N SER A 4 0.31 -26.44 30.15
CA SER A 4 -0.98 -25.76 30.24
C SER A 4 -0.91 -24.25 29.97
N ASP A 5 0.22 -23.61 30.25
CA ASP A 5 0.40 -22.18 29.95
C ASP A 5 0.58 -21.95 28.45
N ILE A 6 1.21 -22.91 27.76
CA ILE A 6 1.43 -22.89 26.31
C ILE A 6 0.10 -23.11 25.56
N ASP A 7 -0.71 -24.07 26.00
CA ASP A 7 -2.01 -24.36 25.38
C ASP A 7 -2.98 -23.18 25.50
N LYS A 8 -3.00 -22.52 26.69
CA LYS A 8 -3.77 -21.29 26.88
C LYS A 8 -3.30 -20.19 25.95
N ARG A 9 -1.99 -19.99 25.84
CA ARG A 9 -1.41 -18.98 24.95
C ARG A 9 -1.77 -19.22 23.48
N ILE A 10 -1.79 -20.48 23.03
CA ILE A 10 -2.21 -20.84 21.68
C ILE A 10 -3.70 -20.52 21.46
N SER A 11 -4.54 -20.79 22.45
CA SER A 11 -5.97 -20.46 22.39
C SER A 11 -6.18 -18.95 22.27
N ASP A 12 -5.55 -18.16 23.13
CA ASP A 12 -5.66 -16.70 23.14
C ASP A 12 -5.20 -16.10 21.79
N LEU A 13 -4.11 -16.63 21.22
CA LEU A 13 -3.61 -16.22 19.91
C LEU A 13 -4.57 -16.56 18.77
N ARG A 14 -5.29 -17.69 18.84
CA ARG A 14 -6.30 -18.06 17.84
C ARG A 14 -7.53 -17.16 17.91
N GLU A 15 -7.95 -16.81 19.12
CA GLU A 15 -9.07 -15.88 19.33
C GLU A 15 -8.73 -14.48 18.80
N GLU A 16 -7.52 -13.97 19.08
CA GLU A 16 -7.07 -12.71 18.50
C GLU A 16 -6.98 -12.78 16.97
N ALA A 17 -6.44 -13.86 16.41
CA ALA A 17 -6.37 -14.03 14.97
C ALA A 17 -7.77 -13.99 14.31
N ALA A 18 -8.77 -14.60 14.94
CA ALA A 18 -10.15 -14.56 14.47
C ALA A 18 -10.73 -13.13 14.51
N LYS A 19 -10.49 -12.38 15.60
CA LYS A 19 -10.93 -10.98 15.73
C LYS A 19 -10.26 -10.07 14.69
N ILE A 20 -8.95 -10.22 14.50
CA ILE A 20 -8.20 -9.48 13.48
C ILE A 20 -8.76 -9.78 12.09
N GLN A 21 -9.05 -11.05 11.79
CA GLN A 21 -9.58 -11.46 10.50
C GLN A 21 -10.97 -10.87 10.24
N ASP A 22 -11.81 -10.73 11.27
CA ASP A 22 -13.13 -10.13 11.14
C ASP A 22 -13.04 -8.62 10.85
N VAL A 23 -12.23 -7.89 11.64
CA VAL A 23 -11.98 -6.46 11.40
C VAL A 23 -11.35 -6.23 10.02
N TYR A 24 -10.44 -7.10 9.59
CA TYR A 24 -9.83 -7.03 8.27
C TYR A 24 -10.88 -7.12 7.15
N LYS A 25 -11.84 -8.06 7.25
CA LYS A 25 -12.93 -8.19 6.25
C LYS A 25 -13.76 -6.92 6.18
N GLN A 26 -14.07 -6.34 7.34
CA GLN A 26 -14.85 -5.11 7.47
C GLN A 26 -14.12 -3.90 6.85
N LEU A 27 -12.83 -3.74 7.14
CA LEU A 27 -12.01 -2.69 6.52
C LEU A 27 -11.85 -2.87 5.01
N ALA A 28 -11.66 -4.11 4.55
CA ALA A 28 -11.58 -4.42 3.13
C ALA A 28 -12.88 -4.08 2.39
N LYS A 29 -14.05 -4.43 2.97
CA LYS A 29 -15.38 -4.03 2.47
C LYS A 29 -15.49 -2.51 2.36
N PHE A 30 -15.12 -1.77 3.40
CA PHE A 30 -15.19 -0.31 3.40
C PHE A 30 -14.29 0.32 2.33
N LEU A 31 -13.01 -0.05 2.30
CA LEU A 31 -12.05 0.46 1.32
C LEU A 31 -12.55 0.20 -0.09
N HIS A 32 -13.09 -0.98 -0.33
CA HIS A 32 -13.65 -1.36 -1.60
C HIS A 32 -14.88 -0.51 -1.99
N ALA A 33 -15.86 -0.33 -1.08
CA ALA A 33 -17.04 0.49 -1.35
C ALA A 33 -16.69 1.95 -1.66
N ASN A 34 -15.58 2.45 -1.11
CA ASN A 34 -15.11 3.83 -1.27
C ASN A 34 -13.96 3.99 -2.29
N SER A 35 -13.57 2.92 -2.97
CA SER A 35 -12.50 2.97 -3.97
C SER A 35 -12.99 3.60 -5.27
N ILE A 36 -12.28 4.62 -5.76
CA ILE A 36 -12.56 5.28 -7.05
C ILE A 36 -12.46 4.27 -8.21
N LEU A 37 -11.49 3.37 -8.12
CA LEU A 37 -11.37 2.18 -8.95
C LEU A 37 -11.45 0.97 -8.01
N PRO A 38 -12.56 0.20 -8.02
CA PRO A 38 -12.69 -1.03 -7.23
C PRO A 38 -11.54 -2.01 -7.42
N ILE A 39 -10.89 -1.90 -8.58
CA ILE A 39 -9.80 -2.74 -9.03
C ILE A 39 -8.82 -1.85 -9.79
N ASN A 40 -7.57 -1.81 -9.34
CA ASN A 40 -6.47 -1.16 -10.04
C ASN A 40 -5.67 -2.24 -10.80
N ASP A 41 -5.75 -2.21 -12.13
CA ASP A 41 -5.04 -3.09 -13.06
C ASP A 41 -3.69 -2.53 -13.52
N ASP A 42 -3.31 -1.31 -13.14
CA ASP A 42 -2.01 -0.70 -13.48
C ASP A 42 -0.84 -1.57 -13.00
N ILE A 43 -1.03 -2.35 -11.93
CA ILE A 43 -0.01 -3.29 -11.41
C ILE A 43 0.35 -4.35 -12.45
N LEU A 44 -0.60 -4.78 -13.29
CA LEU A 44 -0.32 -5.73 -14.37
C LEU A 44 0.60 -5.10 -15.42
N ASP A 45 0.39 -3.83 -15.76
CA ASP A 45 1.24 -3.11 -16.71
C ASP A 45 2.68 -2.98 -16.18
N TYR A 46 2.84 -2.74 -14.87
CA TYR A 46 4.16 -2.74 -14.23
C TYR A 46 4.83 -4.11 -14.24
N LEU A 47 4.09 -5.18 -13.90
CA LEU A 47 4.63 -6.55 -13.94
C LEU A 47 5.04 -6.94 -15.37
N GLN A 48 4.23 -6.58 -16.36
CA GLN A 48 4.53 -6.82 -17.76
C GLN A 48 5.74 -6.00 -18.25
N TYR A 49 5.90 -4.78 -17.75
CA TYR A 49 7.11 -3.99 -17.98
C TYR A 49 8.36 -4.69 -17.41
N PHE A 50 8.32 -5.16 -16.16
CA PHE A 50 9.46 -5.87 -15.57
C PHE A 50 9.80 -7.18 -16.29
N ILE A 51 8.79 -7.94 -16.71
CA ILE A 51 9.02 -9.16 -17.51
C ILE A 51 9.76 -8.82 -18.81
N ARG A 52 9.38 -7.74 -19.49
CA ARG A 52 10.06 -7.30 -20.73
C ARG A 52 11.51 -6.90 -20.47
N GLU A 53 11.77 -6.11 -19.42
CA GLU A 53 13.13 -5.72 -19.03
C GLU A 53 14.01 -6.94 -18.73
N GLU A 54 13.49 -7.91 -17.97
CA GLU A 54 14.22 -9.13 -17.66
C GLU A 54 14.46 -9.99 -18.91
N GLN A 55 13.50 -10.09 -19.83
CA GLN A 55 13.70 -10.76 -21.12
C GLN A 55 14.78 -10.07 -21.98
N MET A 56 14.85 -8.74 -21.97
CA MET A 56 15.91 -8.00 -22.66
C MET A 56 17.29 -8.30 -22.06
N LYS A 57 17.39 -8.37 -20.72
CA LYS A 57 18.63 -8.78 -20.03
C LYS A 57 19.01 -10.23 -20.34
N GLN A 58 18.03 -11.11 -20.48
CA GLN A 58 18.25 -12.51 -20.85
C GLN A 58 18.86 -12.63 -22.25
N ASN A 59 18.32 -11.86 -23.21
CA ASN A 59 18.87 -11.77 -24.57
C ASN A 59 20.29 -11.19 -24.59
N ALA A 60 20.65 -10.38 -23.60
CA ALA A 60 22.01 -9.87 -23.39
C ALA A 60 22.94 -10.83 -22.62
N GLY A 61 22.46 -12.03 -22.25
CA GLY A 61 23.25 -13.09 -21.61
C GLY A 61 23.06 -13.28 -20.11
N ALA A 62 22.08 -12.59 -19.49
CA ALA A 62 21.74 -12.83 -18.09
C ALA A 62 21.02 -14.18 -17.90
N ARG A 63 21.27 -14.85 -16.78
CA ARG A 63 20.55 -16.07 -16.36
C ARG A 63 19.50 -15.72 -15.32
N ASN A 64 18.32 -15.31 -15.79
CA ASN A 64 17.22 -14.80 -14.97
C ASN A 64 15.89 -15.54 -15.23
N ASP A 65 15.97 -16.79 -15.69
CA ASP A 65 14.80 -17.65 -15.96
C ASP A 65 13.85 -17.77 -14.75
N GLU A 66 14.42 -17.96 -13.56
CA GLU A 66 13.64 -18.08 -12.31
C GLU A 66 12.92 -16.77 -11.96
N ILE A 67 13.52 -15.62 -12.25
CA ILE A 67 12.93 -14.30 -11.98
C ILE A 67 11.75 -14.06 -12.94
N ILE A 68 11.92 -14.39 -14.23
CA ILE A 68 10.84 -14.28 -15.22
C ILE A 68 9.69 -15.23 -14.87
N ALA A 69 9.99 -16.46 -14.46
CA ALA A 69 8.99 -17.42 -14.02
C ALA A 69 8.24 -16.94 -12.77
N GLY A 70 8.95 -16.39 -11.79
CA GLY A 70 8.36 -15.78 -10.60
C GLY A 70 7.45 -14.61 -10.92
N LEU A 71 7.89 -13.68 -11.77
CA LEU A 71 7.10 -12.52 -12.19
C LEU A 71 5.82 -12.93 -12.95
N ARG A 72 5.91 -13.96 -13.82
CA ARG A 72 4.74 -14.51 -14.52
C ARG A 72 3.75 -15.13 -13.54
N LYS A 73 4.24 -15.94 -12.59
CA LYS A 73 3.41 -16.53 -11.56
C LYS A 73 2.70 -15.46 -10.72
N THR A 74 3.42 -14.40 -10.32
CA THR A 74 2.82 -13.28 -9.59
C THR A 74 1.76 -12.55 -10.41
N MET A 75 1.98 -12.38 -11.72
CA MET A 75 1.01 -11.78 -12.64
C MET A 75 -0.27 -12.64 -12.77
N ASP A 76 -0.11 -13.96 -12.87
CA ASP A 76 -1.23 -14.91 -12.93
C ASP A 76 -2.01 -14.95 -11.60
N GLU A 77 -1.31 -14.99 -10.47
CA GLU A 77 -1.92 -14.93 -9.13
C GLU A 77 -2.68 -13.62 -8.91
N PHE A 78 -2.11 -12.49 -9.33
CA PHE A 78 -2.75 -11.19 -9.24
C PHE A 78 -4.02 -11.14 -10.11
N THR A 79 -3.96 -11.66 -11.33
CA THR A 79 -5.12 -11.72 -12.24
C THR A 79 -6.24 -12.59 -11.67
N ASN A 80 -5.91 -13.78 -11.16
CA ASN A 80 -6.88 -14.69 -10.55
C ASN A 80 -7.54 -14.07 -9.31
N ASN A 81 -6.74 -13.46 -8.44
CA ASN A 81 -7.27 -12.74 -7.28
C ASN A 81 -8.20 -11.61 -7.72
N MET A 82 -7.79 -10.85 -8.73
CA MET A 82 -8.59 -9.76 -9.28
C MET A 82 -9.93 -10.25 -9.86
N GLU A 83 -9.97 -11.40 -10.52
CA GLU A 83 -11.22 -12.02 -10.99
C GLU A 83 -12.11 -12.52 -9.86
N LEU A 84 -11.55 -13.18 -8.86
CA LEU A 84 -12.28 -13.60 -7.66
C LEU A 84 -12.90 -12.38 -6.95
N PHE A 85 -12.14 -11.29 -6.84
CA PHE A 85 -12.64 -10.02 -6.33
C PHE A 85 -13.75 -9.46 -7.23
N LYS A 86 -13.59 -9.40 -8.57
CA LYS A 86 -14.66 -8.95 -9.50
C LYS A 86 -15.96 -9.70 -9.28
N ASN A 87 -15.89 -11.01 -9.10
CA ASN A 87 -17.06 -11.86 -8.93
C ASN A 87 -17.73 -11.63 -7.58
N ALA A 88 -16.96 -11.58 -6.49
CA ALA A 88 -17.50 -11.24 -5.17
C ALA A 88 -18.19 -9.86 -5.15
N ILE A 89 -17.64 -8.89 -5.88
CA ILE A 89 -18.22 -7.54 -6.01
C ILE A 89 -19.54 -7.56 -6.79
N ARG A 90 -19.60 -8.34 -7.89
CA ARG A 90 -20.82 -8.50 -8.68
C ARG A 90 -21.91 -9.16 -7.86
N GLU A 91 -21.59 -10.26 -7.18
CA GLU A 91 -22.52 -10.97 -6.29
C GLU A 91 -23.07 -10.05 -5.19
N GLN A 92 -22.21 -9.20 -4.60
CA GLN A 92 -22.62 -8.24 -3.57
C GLN A 92 -23.47 -7.08 -4.11
N LYS A 93 -23.27 -6.66 -5.36
CA LYS A 93 -24.14 -5.66 -6.02
C LYS A 93 -25.48 -6.25 -6.43
N GLU A 94 -25.49 -7.50 -6.87
CA GLU A 94 -26.71 -8.23 -7.30
C GLU A 94 -27.59 -8.63 -6.12
N SER A 95 -27.01 -8.89 -4.94
CA SER A 95 -27.79 -9.15 -3.73
C SER A 95 -28.46 -7.90 -3.14
N GLY A 96 -28.11 -6.69 -3.62
CA GLY A 96 -28.72 -5.43 -3.21
C GLY A 96 -28.36 -4.97 -1.79
N ASP A 97 -27.51 -5.72 -1.07
CA ASP A 97 -27.17 -5.47 0.32
C ASP A 97 -25.93 -4.55 0.42
N MET A 98 -26.08 -3.32 -0.08
CA MET A 98 -25.13 -2.22 0.17
C MET A 98 -25.39 -1.53 1.53
N THR A 99 -26.37 -2.01 2.29
CA THR A 99 -26.79 -1.46 3.59
C THR A 99 -25.82 -1.75 4.74
N ASP A 100 -24.83 -2.62 4.53
CA ASP A 100 -23.80 -3.01 5.50
C ASP A 100 -22.43 -2.34 5.24
N THR A 101 -22.43 -1.15 4.63
CA THR A 101 -21.19 -0.40 4.38
C THR A 101 -20.91 0.49 5.58
N LEU A 102 -19.81 0.20 6.28
CA LEU A 102 -19.38 0.94 7.47
C LEU A 102 -19.26 2.44 7.20
N ASN A 103 -19.70 3.25 8.15
CA ASN A 103 -19.43 4.67 8.11
C ASN A 103 -17.94 4.95 8.42
N PRO A 104 -17.36 6.05 7.92
CA PRO A 104 -15.98 6.41 8.23
C PRO A 104 -15.68 6.50 9.74
N GLU A 105 -16.67 6.86 10.56
CA GLU A 105 -16.55 6.92 12.02
C GLU A 105 -16.39 5.52 12.63
N GLU A 106 -17.17 4.55 12.16
CA GLU A 106 -17.16 3.15 12.63
C GLU A 106 -15.83 2.44 12.33
N ILE A 107 -15.08 2.92 11.35
CA ILE A 107 -13.72 2.43 11.05
C ILE A 107 -12.74 2.79 12.14
N PHE A 108 -12.82 4.01 12.67
CA PHE A 108 -11.91 4.42 13.74
C PHE A 108 -12.17 3.62 15.00
N ASP A 109 -13.42 3.28 15.27
CA ASP A 109 -13.81 2.39 16.35
C ASP A 109 -13.27 0.96 16.12
N LEU A 110 -13.43 0.41 14.90
CA LEU A 110 -12.87 -0.89 14.53
C LEU A 110 -11.34 -0.94 14.67
N VAL A 111 -10.64 0.08 14.21
CA VAL A 111 -9.18 0.19 14.38
C VAL A 111 -8.82 0.33 15.86
N GLY A 112 -9.64 1.05 16.64
CA GLY A 112 -9.54 1.13 18.09
C GLY A 112 -9.56 -0.25 18.74
N THR A 113 -10.49 -1.13 18.34
CA THR A 113 -10.58 -2.50 18.88
C THR A 113 -9.32 -3.33 18.62
N LEU A 114 -8.63 -3.09 17.50
CA LEU A 114 -7.35 -3.76 17.21
C LEU A 114 -6.24 -3.30 18.14
N TYR A 115 -6.23 -2.03 18.56
CA TYR A 115 -5.24 -1.53 19.52
C TYR A 115 -5.47 -2.01 20.94
N GLU A 116 -6.69 -2.45 21.26
CA GLU A 116 -7.06 -3.00 22.57
C GLU A 116 -6.75 -4.50 22.69
N LEU A 117 -6.29 -5.16 21.63
CA LEU A 117 -5.93 -6.58 21.67
C LEU A 117 -4.78 -6.83 22.67
N PRO A 118 -4.93 -7.75 23.64
CA PRO A 118 -4.00 -7.92 24.75
C PRO A 118 -2.61 -8.43 24.33
N ILE A 119 -2.49 -9.13 23.21
CA ILE A 119 -1.23 -9.70 22.72
C ILE A 119 -0.67 -8.87 21.57
N THR A 120 -1.47 -8.64 20.53
CA THR A 120 -1.01 -8.03 19.28
C THR A 120 -1.29 -6.53 19.17
N GLY A 121 -2.15 -5.97 20.03
CA GLY A 121 -2.65 -4.61 19.86
C GLY A 121 -1.57 -3.53 19.97
N GLU A 122 -0.65 -3.67 20.92
CA GLU A 122 0.48 -2.75 21.05
C GLU A 122 1.39 -2.78 19.82
N GLN A 123 1.66 -3.97 19.27
CA GLN A 123 2.49 -4.14 18.08
C GLN A 123 1.82 -3.50 16.85
N ILE A 124 0.51 -3.69 16.68
CA ILE A 124 -0.27 -3.09 15.60
C ILE A 124 -0.21 -1.55 15.72
N ARG A 125 -0.38 -1.00 16.93
CA ARG A 125 -0.28 0.45 17.18
C ARG A 125 1.10 0.99 16.82
N GLN A 126 2.17 0.32 17.23
CA GLN A 126 3.54 0.74 16.94
C GLN A 126 3.82 0.77 15.42
N GLN A 127 3.37 -0.25 14.68
CA GLN A 127 3.53 -0.31 13.23
C GLN A 127 2.79 0.84 12.52
N VAL A 128 1.53 1.09 12.90
CA VAL A 128 0.74 2.18 12.29
C VAL A 128 1.36 3.55 12.58
N ASN A 129 1.82 3.78 13.81
CA ASN A 129 2.52 5.02 14.15
C ASN A 129 3.81 5.18 13.34
N GLY A 130 4.59 4.11 13.17
CA GLY A 130 5.80 4.11 12.33
C GLY A 130 5.51 4.53 10.88
N ILE A 131 4.40 4.06 10.31
CA ILE A 131 3.96 4.47 8.96
C ILE A 131 3.58 5.95 8.91
N LYS A 132 2.85 6.47 9.91
CA LYS A 132 2.49 7.89 10.00
C LYS A 132 3.72 8.80 10.05
N PHE A 133 4.70 8.46 10.90
CA PHE A 133 5.97 9.19 10.95
C PHE A 133 6.75 9.10 9.63
N GLY A 134 6.73 7.94 8.97
CA GLY A 134 7.29 7.80 7.63
C GLY A 134 6.64 8.75 6.63
N GLN A 135 5.30 8.79 6.60
CA GLN A 135 4.53 9.67 5.71
C GLN A 135 4.75 11.16 5.98
N GLU A 136 4.84 11.59 7.25
CA GLU A 136 5.17 12.97 7.60
C GLU A 136 6.53 13.39 7.00
N ASN A 137 7.53 12.52 7.06
CA ASN A 137 8.83 12.76 6.42
C ASN A 137 8.75 12.80 4.88
N TYR A 138 7.90 12.00 4.24
CA TYR A 138 7.66 12.10 2.79
C TYR A 138 6.89 13.37 2.41
N THR A 139 5.95 13.83 3.24
CA THR A 139 5.19 15.07 2.98
C THR A 139 6.05 16.33 3.08
N ALA A 140 7.17 16.28 3.79
CA ALA A 140 8.17 17.36 3.80
C ALA A 140 8.77 17.62 2.41
N HIS A 141 8.68 16.64 1.49
CA HIS A 141 9.15 16.71 0.10
C HIS A 141 8.03 16.85 -0.93
N ARG A 142 6.83 17.33 -0.56
CA ARG A 142 5.80 17.67 -1.55
C ARG A 142 6.14 18.95 -2.32
N GLU A 143 5.70 18.99 -3.58
CA GLU A 143 5.81 20.18 -4.43
C GLU A 143 5.18 21.39 -3.73
N ARG A 144 5.95 22.46 -3.60
CA ARG A 144 5.46 23.74 -3.09
C ARG A 144 5.19 24.65 -4.27
N SER A 145 3.98 25.19 -4.37
CA SER A 145 3.70 26.29 -5.28
C SER A 145 4.52 27.50 -4.84
N ILE A 146 5.50 27.91 -5.65
CA ILE A 146 6.29 29.11 -5.43
C ILE A 146 5.75 30.16 -6.37
N GLU A 147 5.19 31.25 -5.83
CA GLU A 147 4.87 32.43 -6.62
C GLU A 147 6.17 33.03 -7.17
N LEU A 148 6.30 33.02 -8.49
CA LEU A 148 7.48 33.57 -9.15
C LEU A 148 7.49 35.10 -8.99
N PRO A 149 8.60 35.70 -8.55
CA PRO A 149 8.70 37.15 -8.47
C PRO A 149 8.49 37.77 -9.84
N SER A 150 7.64 38.81 -9.92
CA SER A 150 7.28 39.51 -11.16
C SER A 150 8.47 40.09 -11.94
N LYS A 151 9.64 40.21 -11.29
CA LYS A 151 10.91 40.57 -11.92
C LYS A 151 11.89 39.39 -11.79
N ALA A 152 11.82 38.49 -12.76
CA ALA A 152 12.58 37.23 -12.82
C ALA A 152 14.11 37.39 -12.62
N ALA A 153 14.68 38.57 -12.90
CA ALA A 153 16.12 38.80 -12.84
C ALA A 153 16.67 39.13 -11.43
N SER A 154 15.84 39.51 -10.45
CA SER A 154 16.31 39.98 -9.13
C SER A 154 16.11 38.97 -7.99
N SER A 155 15.40 37.88 -8.25
CA SER A 155 15.14 36.85 -7.23
C SER A 155 16.43 36.18 -6.78
N LYS A 156 16.58 36.01 -5.45
CA LYS A 156 17.67 35.26 -4.84
C LYS A 156 17.78 33.85 -5.43
N VAL A 157 16.63 33.20 -5.67
CA VAL A 157 16.53 31.87 -6.28
C VAL A 157 17.14 31.85 -7.69
N MET A 158 16.92 32.90 -8.49
CA MET A 158 17.44 32.97 -9.87
C MET A 158 18.95 33.27 -9.89
N LYS A 159 19.45 34.02 -8.91
CA LYS A 159 20.90 34.21 -8.70
C LYS A 159 21.58 32.90 -8.30
N ASP A 160 20.96 32.13 -7.41
CA ASP A 160 21.48 30.85 -6.95
C ASP A 160 21.48 29.81 -8.08
N LEU A 161 20.40 29.73 -8.87
CA LEU A 161 20.33 28.91 -10.09
C LEU A 161 21.40 29.29 -11.11
N LYS A 162 21.59 30.59 -11.38
CA LYS A 162 22.61 31.07 -12.31
C LYS A 162 24.01 30.68 -11.86
N ASN A 163 24.31 30.77 -10.56
CA ASN A 163 25.57 30.34 -9.99
C ASN A 163 25.79 28.83 -10.18
N ILE A 164 24.81 28.00 -9.84
CA ILE A 164 24.89 26.53 -10.00
C ILE A 164 25.10 26.13 -11.47
N VAL A 165 24.37 26.75 -12.40
CA VAL A 165 24.50 26.48 -13.84
C VAL A 165 25.86 26.94 -14.38
N SER A 166 26.39 28.06 -13.89
CA SER A 166 27.71 28.58 -14.29
C SER A 166 28.88 27.74 -13.78
N ILE A 167 28.74 27.12 -12.61
CA ILE A 167 29.74 26.21 -12.02
C ILE A 167 29.85 24.91 -12.85
N ARG A 168 28.71 24.39 -13.35
CA ARG A 168 28.70 23.17 -14.19
C ARG A 168 29.31 23.36 -15.59
N ARG A 169 29.35 24.58 -16.14
CA ARG A 169 29.91 24.85 -17.48
C ARG A 169 31.44 25.00 -17.50
N LYS A 170 32.13 24.94 -16.35
CA LYS A 170 33.60 25.08 -16.24
C LYS A 170 34.33 23.74 -16.01
N LYS A 171 33.69 22.61 -16.26
CA LYS A 171 34.33 21.29 -16.30
C LYS A 171 34.22 20.69 -17.68
#